data_AF-A0AAN8Q3C9-F1
#
_entry.id   AF-A0AAN8Q3C9-F1
#
_cell.length_a   1.000
_cell.length_b   1.000
_cell.length_c   1.000
_cell.angle_alpha   90.00
_cell.angle_beta   90.00
_cell.angle_gamma   90.00
#
_symmetry.space_group_name_H-M   'P 1'
#
loop_
_entity.id
_entity.type
_entity.pdbx_description
1 polymer ?
#
loop_
_entity_poly.entity_id
_entity_poly.type
_entity_poly.pdbx_seq_one_letter_code
_entity_poly.pdbx_strand_id
1 'polypeptide(L)'
;MAKCLLFLSILVVGIAVLFTVDSFKPYKEILLKYMDNLGLSKILFPFIDKLKSYFIFTFKERILTKAELAQYIEGPVYLAILGKVYDVTKGTRHYGKGGSYEGFAGKDGTRAFITGEFDEAGLIEDIRGFTLQEFLGLHEWQQLYEKDYKYIGKVIGEFYDENGKPTETLETFNKHLKEAYKEKQAEADDMTIFPPCNSEWSEQAGKRLWCTEWSGGIKREWVGVPRQYLKAGKTTPRCACVNEKLLNIPSLKVYPGCDPKAVSCSFPS
;
A
#
# COMPACT_ATOMS: atom_id res chain seq x y z
N MET A 1 13.67 0.53 45.17
CA MET A 1 12.62 -0.41 44.72
C MET A 1 11.56 0.23 43.83
N ALA A 2 10.90 1.34 44.22
CA ALA A 2 9.83 1.97 43.43
C ALA A 2 10.22 2.37 41.99
N LYS A 3 11.42 2.92 41.78
CA LYS A 3 11.92 3.25 40.43
C LYS A 3 12.09 2.01 39.54
N CYS A 4 12.56 0.90 40.11
CA CYS A 4 12.76 -0.36 39.37
C CYS A 4 11.40 -0.96 38.96
N LEU A 5 10.42 -0.94 39.86
CA LEU A 5 9.04 -1.38 39.59
C LEU A 5 8.36 -0.52 38.52
N LEU A 6 8.57 0.80 38.52
CA LEU A 6 8.03 1.70 37.51
C LEU A 6 8.66 1.41 36.12
N PHE A 7 9.97 1.24 36.05
CA PHE A 7 10.66 0.86 34.80
C PHE A 7 10.20 -0.49 34.25
N LEU A 8 10.05 -1.49 35.11
CA LEU A 8 9.50 -2.80 34.74
C LEU A 8 8.05 -2.67 34.23
N SER A 9 7.22 -1.86 34.86
CA SER A 9 5.85 -1.63 34.40
C SER A 9 5.77 -0.95 33.03
N ILE A 10 6.62 0.05 32.78
CA ILE A 10 6.70 0.75 31.49
C ILE A 10 7.21 -0.19 30.39
N LEU A 11 8.21 -1.02 30.70
CA LEU A 11 8.73 -2.02 29.77
C LEU A 11 7.65 -3.06 29.41
N VAL A 12 6.92 -3.55 30.40
CA VAL A 12 5.84 -4.54 30.20
C VAL A 12 4.70 -3.95 29.36
N VAL A 13 4.29 -2.71 29.64
CA VAL A 13 3.27 -2.02 28.83
C VAL A 13 3.78 -1.74 27.42
N GLY A 14 5.02 -1.28 27.27
CA GLY A 14 5.63 -1.02 25.97
C GLY A 14 5.73 -2.28 25.10
N ILE A 15 6.13 -3.41 25.70
CA ILE A 15 6.13 -4.73 25.05
C ILE A 15 4.69 -5.12 24.69
N ALA A 16 3.73 -5.03 25.61
CA ALA A 16 2.34 -5.36 25.32
C ALA A 16 1.77 -4.54 24.15
N VAL A 17 2.05 -3.23 24.08
CA VAL A 17 1.65 -2.36 22.96
C VAL A 17 2.32 -2.79 21.65
N LEU A 18 3.63 -3.06 21.67
CA LEU A 18 4.40 -3.58 20.52
C LEU A 18 3.80 -4.87 19.95
N PHE A 19 3.28 -5.74 20.81
CA PHE A 19 2.72 -7.03 20.42
C PHE A 19 1.24 -7.00 20.02
N THR A 20 0.53 -5.91 20.32
CA THR A 20 -0.93 -5.74 20.11
C THR A 20 -1.30 -4.78 18.99
N VAL A 21 -0.48 -3.77 18.71
CA VAL A 21 -0.77 -2.80 17.63
C VAL A 21 -0.14 -3.27 16.32
N ASP A 22 -0.97 -3.44 15.30
CA ASP A 22 -0.56 -3.97 13.98
C ASP A 22 0.53 -3.12 13.30
N SER A 23 0.57 -1.82 13.57
CA SER A 23 1.59 -0.90 13.07
C SER A 23 3.02 -1.29 13.47
N PHE A 24 3.21 -2.10 14.53
CA PHE A 24 4.53 -2.57 14.97
C PHE A 24 4.90 -3.97 14.48
N LYS A 25 4.12 -4.56 13.55
CA LYS A 25 4.39 -5.88 12.96
C LYS A 25 5.86 -6.11 12.53
N PRO A 26 6.55 -5.18 11.83
CA PRO A 26 7.97 -5.40 11.46
C PRO A 26 8.92 -5.42 12.67
N TYR A 27 8.62 -4.67 13.73
CA TYR A 27 9.42 -4.65 14.96
C TYR A 27 9.17 -5.88 15.84
N LYS A 28 7.94 -6.41 15.80
CA LYS A 28 7.53 -7.63 16.50
C LYS A 28 8.31 -8.85 16.05
N GLU A 29 8.51 -9.02 14.74
CA GLU A 29 9.27 -10.14 14.18
C GLU A 29 10.76 -10.10 14.59
N ILE A 30 11.37 -8.91 14.60
CA ILE A 30 12.75 -8.71 15.05
C ILE A 30 12.87 -9.04 16.55
N LEU A 31 11.97 -8.51 17.38
CA LEU A 31 11.99 -8.72 18.82
C LEU A 31 11.80 -10.21 19.18
N LEU A 32 10.88 -10.91 18.51
CA LEU A 32 10.68 -12.35 18.68
C LEU A 32 11.95 -13.15 18.37
N LYS A 33 12.62 -12.84 17.25
CA LYS A 33 13.88 -13.49 16.87
C LYS A 33 14.98 -13.29 17.91
N TYR A 34 15.11 -12.07 18.46
CA TYR A 34 16.06 -11.79 19.55
C TYR A 34 15.72 -12.55 20.84
N MET A 35 14.44 -12.65 21.19
CA MET A 35 13.99 -13.37 22.40
C MET A 35 14.20 -14.88 22.29
N ASP A 36 14.02 -15.47 21.11
CA ASP A 36 14.30 -16.88 20.86
C ASP A 36 15.79 -17.20 20.99
N ASN A 37 16.66 -16.34 20.45
CA ASN A 37 18.12 -16.48 20.57
C ASN A 37 18.62 -16.43 22.02
N LEU A 38 17.89 -15.77 22.92
CA LEU A 38 18.19 -15.68 24.35
C LEU A 38 17.50 -16.79 25.18
N GLY A 39 16.73 -17.68 24.56
CA GLY A 39 15.98 -18.74 25.26
C GLY A 39 14.85 -18.23 26.16
N LEU A 40 14.47 -16.95 26.02
CA LEU A 40 13.49 -16.29 26.89
C LEU A 40 12.04 -16.49 26.44
N SER A 41 11.82 -17.04 25.24
CA SER A 41 10.49 -17.20 24.67
C SER A 41 9.57 -18.04 25.55
N LYS A 42 10.02 -19.19 26.04
CA LYS A 42 9.20 -20.06 26.92
C LYS A 42 8.74 -19.38 28.21
N ILE A 43 9.47 -18.38 28.69
CA ILE A 43 9.16 -17.64 29.92
C ILE A 43 8.26 -16.44 29.61
N LEU A 44 8.53 -15.68 28.55
CA LEU A 44 7.79 -14.45 28.24
C LEU A 44 6.48 -14.68 27.50
N PHE A 45 6.36 -15.72 26.65
CA PHE A 45 5.15 -15.97 25.86
C PHE A 45 3.87 -16.09 26.71
N PRO A 46 3.84 -16.85 27.83
CA PRO A 46 2.66 -16.93 28.69
C PRO A 46 2.24 -15.58 29.28
N PHE A 47 3.21 -14.71 29.61
CA PHE A 47 2.94 -13.36 30.12
C PHE A 47 2.47 -12.42 29.00
N ILE A 48 3.09 -12.49 27.82
CA ILE A 48 2.67 -11.73 26.64
C ILE A 48 1.25 -12.12 26.23
N ASP A 49 0.89 -13.40 26.23
CA ASP A 49 -0.47 -13.83 25.87
C ASP A 49 -1.50 -13.44 26.93
N LYS A 50 -1.13 -13.46 28.21
CA LYS A 50 -1.97 -12.93 29.29
C LYS A 50 -2.14 -11.41 29.20
N LEU A 51 -1.10 -10.68 28.82
CA LEU A 51 -1.14 -9.23 28.58
C LEU A 51 -1.92 -8.87 27.32
N LYS A 52 -1.76 -9.62 26.22
CA LYS A 52 -2.61 -9.50 25.03
C LYS A 52 -4.07 -9.71 25.41
N SER A 53 -4.39 -10.77 26.16
CA SER A 53 -5.75 -11.04 26.62
C SER A 53 -6.30 -9.89 27.47
N TYR A 54 -5.51 -9.35 28.40
CA TYR A 54 -5.91 -8.19 29.22
C TYR A 54 -6.07 -6.92 28.38
N PHE A 55 -5.19 -6.66 27.41
CA PHE A 55 -5.25 -5.49 26.53
C PHE A 55 -6.42 -5.56 25.54
N ILE A 56 -6.65 -6.74 24.95
CA ILE A 56 -7.83 -7.06 24.11
C ILE A 56 -9.12 -6.90 24.92
N PHE A 57 -9.14 -7.34 26.18
CA PHE A 57 -10.27 -7.15 27.08
C PHE A 57 -10.52 -5.67 27.42
N THR A 58 -9.48 -4.85 27.40
CA THR A 58 -9.56 -3.41 27.71
C THR A 58 -10.00 -2.57 26.49
N PHE A 59 -9.69 -3.02 25.27
CA PHE A 59 -10.14 -2.39 24.02
C PHE A 59 -11.14 -3.30 23.28
N LYS A 60 -12.39 -3.31 23.74
CA LYS A 60 -13.48 -3.84 22.90
C LYS A 60 -13.64 -2.91 21.70
N GLU A 61 -13.20 -3.37 20.54
CA GLU A 61 -13.37 -2.65 19.27
C GLU A 61 -14.85 -2.32 19.05
N ARG A 62 -15.15 -1.05 18.71
CA ARG A 62 -16.53 -0.64 18.45
C ARG A 62 -16.98 -1.23 17.12
N ILE A 63 -18.14 -1.88 17.13
CA ILE A 63 -18.83 -2.34 15.92
C ILE A 63 -20.09 -1.49 15.79
N LEU A 64 -20.18 -0.73 14.70
CA LEU A 64 -21.27 0.18 14.41
C LEU A 64 -22.18 -0.43 13.34
N THR A 65 -23.49 -0.29 13.48
CA THR A 65 -24.41 -0.43 12.36
C THR A 65 -24.26 0.76 11.40
N LYS A 66 -24.73 0.62 10.15
CA LYS A 66 -24.81 1.75 9.20
C LYS A 66 -25.64 2.91 9.74
N ALA A 67 -26.74 2.60 10.44
CA ALA A 67 -27.62 3.61 11.03
C ALA A 67 -26.93 4.40 12.15
N GLU A 68 -26.08 3.74 12.95
CA GLU A 68 -25.25 4.40 13.96
C GLU A 68 -24.15 5.25 13.32
N LEU A 69 -23.45 4.73 12.31
CA LEU A 69 -22.44 5.50 11.57
C LEU A 69 -23.04 6.77 10.95
N ALA A 70 -24.23 6.67 10.37
CA ALA A 70 -24.97 7.78 9.76
C ALA A 70 -25.36 8.90 10.74
N GLN A 71 -25.23 8.71 12.06
CA GLN A 71 -25.45 9.78 13.04
C GLN A 71 -24.25 10.73 13.14
N TYR A 72 -23.05 10.31 12.70
CA TYR A 72 -21.80 11.05 12.86
C TYR A 72 -21.50 11.93 11.63
N ILE A 73 -22.43 12.83 11.33
CA ILE A 73 -22.37 13.76 10.17
C ILE A 73 -22.06 15.21 10.54
N GLU A 74 -22.35 15.59 11.78
CA GLU A 74 -22.15 16.94 12.32
C GLU A 74 -21.77 16.81 13.81
N GLY A 75 -20.77 17.58 14.27
CA GLY A 75 -20.10 17.31 15.55
C GLY A 75 -18.89 16.40 15.34
N PRO A 76 -18.76 15.24 16.01
CA PRO A 76 -17.82 14.24 15.54
C PRO A 76 -18.25 13.75 14.14
N VAL A 77 -17.38 13.92 13.15
CA VAL A 77 -17.63 13.48 11.77
C VAL A 77 -16.88 12.20 11.51
N TYR A 78 -17.58 11.10 11.22
CA TYR A 78 -16.98 9.81 10.92
C TYR A 78 -17.14 9.46 9.45
N LEU A 79 -16.23 8.65 8.92
CA LEU A 79 -16.41 7.95 7.66
C LEU A 79 -15.75 6.57 7.73
N ALA A 80 -16.07 5.69 6.79
CA ALA A 80 -15.46 4.38 6.68
C ALA A 80 -14.77 4.15 5.33
N ILE A 81 -13.69 3.37 5.39
CA ILE A 81 -12.94 2.84 4.23
C ILE A 81 -12.69 1.36 4.52
N LEU A 82 -13.08 0.47 3.62
CA LEU A 82 -13.02 -0.98 3.79
C LEU A 82 -13.66 -1.43 5.12
N GLY A 83 -14.77 -0.80 5.50
CA GLY A 83 -15.48 -1.06 6.75
C GLY A 83 -14.77 -0.57 8.02
N LYS A 84 -13.56 0.01 7.94
CA LYS A 84 -12.87 0.64 9.08
C LYS A 84 -13.34 2.08 9.25
N VAL A 85 -13.79 2.43 10.44
CA VAL A 85 -14.35 3.74 10.78
C VAL A 85 -13.28 4.64 11.38
N TYR A 86 -13.16 5.85 10.83
CA TYR A 86 -12.24 6.88 11.27
C TYR A 86 -12.97 8.15 11.69
N ASP A 87 -12.49 8.78 12.75
CA ASP A 87 -12.93 10.09 13.18
C ASP A 87 -12.18 11.17 12.39
N VAL A 88 -12.90 11.78 11.45
CA VAL A 88 -12.41 12.82 10.54
C VAL A 88 -12.78 14.23 11.00
N THR A 89 -13.14 14.42 12.27
CA THR A 89 -13.52 15.72 12.84
C THR A 89 -12.43 16.77 12.68
N LYS A 90 -11.14 16.40 12.76
CA LYS A 90 -10.02 17.33 12.50
C LYS A 90 -10.04 17.88 11.06
N GLY A 91 -10.70 17.19 10.14
CA GLY A 91 -10.93 17.56 8.75
C GLY A 91 -12.34 18.11 8.50
N THR A 92 -13.04 18.64 9.51
CA THR A 92 -14.44 19.14 9.37
C THR A 92 -14.63 20.15 8.23
N ARG A 93 -13.62 20.95 7.87
CA ARG A 93 -13.70 21.85 6.69
C ARG A 93 -13.91 21.12 5.35
N HIS A 94 -13.58 19.83 5.30
CA HIS A 94 -13.64 18.97 4.13
C HIS A 94 -14.87 18.06 4.18
N TYR A 95 -15.08 17.39 5.32
CA TYR A 95 -16.11 16.35 5.47
C TYR A 95 -17.34 16.82 6.24
N GLY A 96 -17.27 17.95 6.95
CA GLY A 96 -18.44 18.55 7.58
C GLY A 96 -19.31 19.27 6.57
N LYS A 97 -20.49 19.68 7.02
CA LYS A 97 -21.49 20.39 6.22
C LYS A 97 -20.90 21.59 5.44
N GLY A 98 -21.16 21.63 4.14
CA GLY A 98 -20.65 22.62 3.19
C GLY A 98 -19.23 22.35 2.69
N GLY A 99 -18.59 21.27 3.13
CA GLY A 99 -17.27 20.84 2.65
C GLY A 99 -17.35 20.08 1.31
N SER A 100 -16.26 20.09 0.54
CA SER A 100 -16.20 19.42 -0.77
C SER A 100 -16.35 17.90 -0.73
N TYR A 101 -16.17 17.30 0.45
CA TYR A 101 -16.25 15.86 0.70
C TYR A 101 -17.33 15.53 1.75
N GLU A 102 -18.32 16.41 1.92
CA GLU A 102 -19.38 16.23 2.92
C GLU A 102 -20.17 14.92 2.73
N GLY A 103 -20.28 14.42 1.50
CA GLY A 103 -20.99 13.18 1.19
C GLY A 103 -20.43 11.94 1.90
N PHE A 104 -19.15 11.94 2.27
CA PHE A 104 -18.53 10.83 3.02
C PHE A 104 -18.97 10.76 4.49
N ALA A 105 -19.50 11.85 5.04
CA ALA A 105 -19.87 11.92 6.43
C ALA A 105 -20.92 10.86 6.77
N GLY A 106 -20.63 10.05 7.79
CA GLY A 106 -21.50 8.97 8.25
C GLY A 106 -21.66 7.80 7.28
N LYS A 107 -20.77 7.64 6.29
CA LYS A 107 -20.86 6.57 5.28
C LYS A 107 -19.57 5.78 5.12
N ASP A 108 -19.70 4.56 4.59
CA ASP A 108 -18.58 3.85 3.97
C ASP A 108 -18.48 4.25 2.50
N GLY A 109 -17.44 5.03 2.18
CA GLY A 109 -17.21 5.56 0.84
C GLY A 109 -16.13 4.80 0.08
N THR A 110 -15.90 3.52 0.39
CA THR A 110 -14.80 2.71 -0.17
C THR A 110 -14.63 2.88 -1.68
N ARG A 111 -15.73 2.82 -2.45
CA ARG A 111 -15.66 2.92 -3.91
C ARG A 111 -15.22 4.31 -4.39
N ALA A 112 -15.69 5.35 -3.72
CA ALA A 112 -15.44 6.75 -4.06
C ALA A 112 -13.95 7.13 -3.94
N PHE A 113 -13.17 6.47 -3.06
CA PHE A 113 -11.73 6.70 -2.93
C PHE A 113 -10.93 6.35 -4.19
N ILE A 114 -11.45 5.47 -5.04
CA ILE A 114 -10.83 5.06 -6.29
C ILE A 114 -11.46 5.75 -7.49
N THR A 115 -12.78 5.79 -7.54
CA THR A 115 -13.52 6.32 -8.69
C THR A 115 -13.53 7.85 -8.74
N GLY A 116 -13.37 8.52 -7.59
CA GLY A 116 -13.57 9.97 -7.48
C GLY A 116 -15.04 10.40 -7.58
N GLU A 117 -15.97 9.45 -7.58
CA GLU A 117 -17.42 9.69 -7.61
C GLU A 117 -17.90 9.95 -6.17
N PHE A 118 -18.11 11.23 -5.82
CA PHE A 118 -18.48 11.65 -4.45
C PHE A 118 -19.99 11.89 -4.27
N ASP A 119 -20.81 11.31 -5.14
CA ASP A 119 -22.26 11.32 -5.04
C ASP A 119 -22.79 9.99 -4.44
N GLU A 120 -24.11 9.85 -4.32
CA GLU A 120 -24.73 8.63 -3.77
C GLU A 120 -24.43 7.36 -4.58
N ALA A 121 -24.08 7.48 -5.87
CA ALA A 121 -23.75 6.32 -6.70
C ALA A 121 -22.33 5.81 -6.41
N GLY A 122 -21.39 6.71 -6.11
CA GLY A 122 -20.02 6.36 -5.77
C GLY A 122 -19.74 6.12 -4.28
N LEU A 123 -20.54 6.73 -3.38
CA LEU A 123 -20.39 6.61 -1.92
C LEU A 123 -20.99 5.30 -1.38
N ILE A 124 -20.44 4.19 -1.86
CA ILE A 124 -20.87 2.82 -1.53
C ILE A 124 -19.68 1.94 -1.13
N GLU A 125 -20.00 0.88 -0.39
CA GLU A 125 -19.08 -0.16 0.09
C GLU A 125 -18.79 -1.23 -0.98
N ASP A 126 -18.34 -0.84 -2.19
CA ASP A 126 -18.16 -1.79 -3.31
C ASP A 126 -16.77 -1.74 -3.95
N ILE A 127 -16.17 -2.91 -4.13
CA ILE A 127 -14.85 -3.13 -4.76
C ILE A 127 -14.93 -3.91 -6.09
N ARG A 128 -16.14 -4.23 -6.57
CA ARG A 128 -16.30 -4.98 -7.82
C ARG A 128 -15.77 -4.18 -9.00
N GLY A 129 -15.06 -4.89 -9.86
CA GLY A 129 -14.45 -4.34 -11.07
C GLY A 129 -13.11 -3.66 -10.85
N PHE A 130 -12.60 -3.58 -9.62
CA PHE A 130 -11.28 -3.01 -9.37
C PHE A 130 -10.16 -3.88 -9.97
N THR A 131 -9.20 -3.19 -10.57
CA THR A 131 -7.92 -3.71 -11.01
C THR A 131 -6.97 -3.89 -9.83
N LEU A 132 -5.89 -4.65 -10.02
CA LEU A 132 -4.84 -4.81 -8.99
C LEU A 132 -4.23 -3.47 -8.56
N GLN A 133 -4.08 -2.52 -9.49
CA GLN A 133 -3.57 -1.19 -9.18
C GLN A 133 -4.55 -0.39 -8.31
N GLU A 134 -5.85 -0.51 -8.56
CA GLU A 134 -6.88 0.15 -7.74
C GLU A 134 -6.97 -0.46 -6.34
N PHE A 135 -6.79 -1.78 -6.19
CA PHE A 135 -6.66 -2.40 -4.87
C PHE A 135 -5.47 -1.85 -4.06
N LEU A 136 -4.32 -1.64 -4.71
CA LEU A 136 -3.18 -0.97 -4.08
C LEU A 136 -3.51 0.46 -3.69
N GLY A 137 -4.11 1.24 -4.59
CA GLY A 137 -4.51 2.62 -4.32
C GLY A 137 -5.49 2.72 -3.15
N LEU A 138 -6.42 1.77 -3.04
CA LEU A 138 -7.42 1.77 -1.96
C LEU A 138 -6.75 1.46 -0.62
N HIS A 139 -5.82 0.52 -0.60
CA HIS A 139 -5.03 0.23 0.58
C HIS A 139 -4.14 1.42 0.98
N GLU A 140 -3.54 2.13 0.02
CA GLU A 140 -2.76 3.36 0.28
C GLU A 140 -3.63 4.46 0.89
N TRP A 141 -4.88 4.63 0.43
CA TRP A 141 -5.86 5.51 1.08
C TRP A 141 -6.17 5.06 2.51
N GLN A 142 -6.48 3.78 2.73
CA GLN A 142 -6.75 3.26 4.07
C GLN A 142 -5.56 3.52 5.01
N GLN A 143 -4.32 3.32 4.55
CA GLN A 143 -3.12 3.60 5.34
C GLN A 143 -2.94 5.08 5.65
N LEU A 144 -3.25 5.98 4.70
CA LEU A 144 -3.23 7.42 4.95
C LEU A 144 -4.24 7.79 6.04
N TYR A 145 -5.46 7.26 5.97
CA TYR A 145 -6.47 7.49 7.00
C TYR A 145 -6.11 6.84 8.33
N GLU A 146 -5.48 5.68 8.35
CA GLU A 146 -5.01 5.07 9.60
C GLU A 146 -3.89 5.88 10.27
N LYS A 147 -3.08 6.58 9.47
CA LYS A 147 -2.03 7.47 9.95
C LYS A 147 -2.58 8.82 10.43
N ASP A 148 -3.49 9.41 9.68
CA ASP A 148 -3.97 10.78 9.93
C ASP A 148 -5.23 10.77 10.83
N TYR A 149 -6.11 9.82 10.60
CA TYR A 149 -7.37 9.50 11.28
C TYR A 149 -7.20 8.94 12.69
N LYS A 150 -8.09 9.29 13.64
CA LYS A 150 -8.27 8.44 14.82
C LYS A 150 -9.15 7.26 14.42
N TYR A 151 -8.63 6.04 14.56
CA TYR A 151 -9.43 4.83 14.38
C TYR A 151 -10.50 4.69 15.48
N ILE A 152 -11.73 4.40 15.09
CA ILE A 152 -12.88 4.30 16.01
C ILE A 152 -13.36 2.86 16.16
N GLY A 153 -13.33 2.08 15.09
CA GLY A 153 -13.87 0.72 15.06
C GLY A 153 -14.24 0.30 13.64
N LYS A 154 -15.24 -0.57 13.52
CA LYS A 154 -15.72 -1.10 12.24
C LYS A 154 -17.20 -0.83 12.06
N VAL A 155 -17.64 -0.79 10.81
CA VAL A 155 -19.06 -0.76 10.44
C VAL A 155 -19.49 -2.12 9.89
N ILE A 156 -20.64 -2.60 10.32
CA ILE A 156 -21.28 -3.82 9.81
C ILE A 156 -21.75 -3.56 8.38
N GLY A 157 -21.35 -4.42 7.45
CA GLY A 157 -21.67 -4.24 6.04
C GLY A 157 -20.86 -5.18 5.15
N GLU A 158 -20.43 -4.68 4.00
CA GLU A 158 -19.78 -5.48 2.97
C GLU A 158 -18.48 -6.13 3.46
N PHE A 159 -17.72 -5.48 4.35
CA PHE A 159 -16.38 -5.92 4.76
C PHE A 159 -16.33 -6.63 6.12
N TYR A 160 -17.29 -6.37 7.01
CA TYR A 160 -17.35 -6.95 8.35
C TYR A 160 -18.76 -7.36 8.75
N ASP A 161 -18.87 -8.51 9.41
CA ASP A 161 -20.13 -9.00 9.97
C ASP A 161 -20.49 -8.32 11.32
N GLU A 162 -21.63 -8.73 11.89
CA GLU A 162 -22.13 -8.23 13.19
C GLU A 162 -21.18 -8.47 14.38
N ASN A 163 -20.22 -9.39 14.24
CA ASN A 163 -19.20 -9.70 15.23
C ASN A 163 -17.85 -9.02 14.92
N GLY A 164 -17.79 -8.19 13.87
CA GLY A 164 -16.59 -7.53 13.41
C GLY A 164 -15.59 -8.46 12.69
N LYS A 165 -16.04 -9.65 12.27
CA LYS A 165 -15.22 -10.61 11.52
C LYS A 165 -15.22 -10.26 10.04
N PRO A 166 -14.09 -10.47 9.33
CA PRO A 166 -14.00 -10.32 7.89
C PRO A 166 -15.09 -11.11 7.15
N THR A 167 -15.69 -10.49 6.15
CA THR A 167 -16.55 -11.16 5.16
C THR A 167 -15.70 -11.74 4.01
N GLU A 168 -16.34 -12.52 3.13
CA GLU A 168 -15.72 -13.00 1.88
C GLU A 168 -15.22 -11.85 0.99
N THR A 169 -15.90 -10.70 1.00
CA THR A 169 -15.48 -9.53 0.23
C THR A 169 -14.16 -8.95 0.76
N LEU A 170 -13.99 -8.87 2.08
CA LEU A 170 -12.71 -8.43 2.65
C LEU A 170 -11.59 -9.47 2.43
N GLU A 171 -11.90 -10.77 2.46
CA GLU A 171 -10.94 -11.81 2.09
C GLU A 171 -10.51 -11.69 0.63
N THR A 172 -11.46 -11.43 -0.28
CA THR A 172 -11.21 -11.19 -1.70
C THR A 172 -10.34 -9.95 -1.92
N PHE A 173 -10.63 -8.85 -1.22
CA PHE A 173 -9.79 -7.66 -1.21
C PHE A 173 -8.34 -8.01 -0.81
N ASN A 174 -8.15 -8.71 0.31
CA ASN A 174 -6.82 -9.07 0.80
C ASN A 174 -6.05 -9.98 -0.16
N LYS A 175 -6.75 -10.90 -0.84
CA LYS A 175 -6.16 -11.75 -1.88
C LYS A 175 -5.65 -10.90 -3.05
N HIS A 176 -6.48 -10.04 -3.62
CA HIS A 176 -6.07 -9.18 -4.73
C HIS A 176 -4.97 -8.20 -4.31
N LEU A 177 -5.03 -7.65 -3.10
CA LEU A 177 -3.99 -6.78 -2.58
C LEU A 177 -2.63 -7.49 -2.52
N LYS A 178 -2.60 -8.76 -2.08
CA LYS A 178 -1.38 -9.57 -2.07
C LYS A 178 -0.85 -9.81 -3.49
N GLU A 179 -1.72 -10.10 -4.43
CA GLU A 179 -1.36 -10.27 -5.85
C GLU A 179 -0.81 -8.97 -6.43
N ALA A 180 -1.44 -7.84 -6.13
CA ALA A 180 -1.03 -6.53 -6.58
C ALA A 180 0.35 -6.12 -6.04
N TYR A 181 0.64 -6.37 -4.76
CA TYR A 181 1.98 -6.15 -4.21
C TYR A 181 3.05 -7.04 -4.86
N LYS A 182 2.69 -8.29 -5.18
CA LYS A 182 3.60 -9.19 -5.90
C LYS A 182 3.89 -8.68 -7.31
N GLU A 183 2.89 -8.17 -8.03
CA GLU A 183 3.08 -7.56 -9.35
C GLU A 183 3.92 -6.28 -9.26
N LYS A 184 3.63 -5.40 -8.29
CA LYS A 184 4.40 -4.17 -8.02
C LYS A 184 5.88 -4.49 -7.76
N GLN A 185 6.17 -5.52 -6.95
CA GLN A 185 7.54 -5.96 -6.69
C GLN A 185 8.19 -6.55 -7.95
N ALA A 186 7.50 -7.42 -8.69
CA ALA A 186 8.03 -8.00 -9.92
C ALA A 186 8.30 -6.94 -11.02
N GLU A 187 7.50 -5.87 -11.07
CA GLU A 187 7.76 -4.71 -11.93
C GLU A 187 9.00 -3.94 -11.45
N ALA A 188 9.13 -3.69 -10.14
CA ALA A 188 10.31 -3.03 -9.59
C ALA A 188 11.59 -3.84 -9.86
N ASP A 189 11.58 -5.15 -9.64
CA ASP A 189 12.70 -6.05 -9.90
C ASP A 189 13.07 -6.04 -11.40
N ASP A 190 12.07 -6.12 -12.29
CA ASP A 190 12.27 -6.00 -13.74
C ASP A 190 12.93 -4.67 -14.13
N MET A 191 12.50 -3.55 -13.53
CA MET A 191 13.10 -2.24 -13.74
C MET A 191 14.55 -2.17 -13.28
N THR A 192 14.97 -2.92 -12.26
CA THR A 192 16.39 -2.97 -11.86
C THR A 192 17.27 -3.65 -12.91
N ILE A 193 16.74 -4.67 -13.60
CA ILE A 193 17.46 -5.44 -14.61
C ILE A 193 17.42 -4.70 -15.96
N PHE A 194 16.25 -4.16 -16.30
CA PHE A 194 15.94 -3.52 -17.58
C PHE A 194 15.39 -2.10 -17.38
N PRO A 195 16.14 -1.16 -16.80
CA PRO A 195 15.64 0.19 -16.54
C PRO A 195 15.30 0.92 -17.84
N PRO A 196 14.34 1.87 -17.82
CA PRO A 196 14.02 2.70 -18.97
C PRO A 196 15.25 3.42 -19.54
N CYS A 197 15.26 3.59 -20.86
CA CYS A 197 16.23 4.46 -21.52
C CYS A 197 15.93 5.93 -21.24
N ASN A 198 16.96 6.77 -21.32
CA ASN A 198 16.74 8.20 -21.50
C ASN A 198 16.21 8.44 -22.92
N SER A 199 15.33 9.42 -23.08
CA SER A 199 14.70 9.72 -24.36
C SER A 199 14.49 11.21 -24.57
N GLU A 200 14.70 11.66 -25.79
CA GLU A 200 14.34 13.00 -26.25
C GLU A 200 13.65 12.90 -27.61
N TRP A 201 12.77 13.85 -27.89
CA TRP A 201 12.10 13.97 -29.18
C TRP A 201 12.01 15.43 -29.58
N SER A 202 12.23 15.72 -30.86
CA SER A 202 11.91 17.00 -31.47
C SER A 202 11.43 16.78 -32.90
N GLU A 203 10.63 17.71 -33.41
CA GLU A 203 10.14 17.66 -34.78
C GLU A 203 11.27 17.62 -35.81
N GLN A 204 12.33 18.40 -35.57
CA GLN A 204 13.47 18.57 -36.49
C GLN A 204 14.47 17.40 -36.45
N ALA A 205 14.77 16.86 -35.26
CA ALA A 205 15.80 15.83 -35.10
C ALA A 205 15.24 14.40 -34.93
N GLY A 206 13.92 14.26 -34.79
CA GLY A 206 13.27 12.98 -34.50
C GLY A 206 13.48 12.52 -33.06
N LYS A 207 13.41 11.20 -32.85
CA LYS A 207 13.53 10.56 -31.55
C LYS A 207 14.97 10.12 -31.30
N ARG A 208 15.48 10.34 -30.09
CA ARG A 208 16.74 9.72 -29.64
C ARG A 208 16.53 8.96 -28.34
N LEU A 209 17.16 7.80 -28.25
CA LEU A 209 17.18 6.92 -27.09
C LEU A 209 18.62 6.66 -26.70
N TRP A 210 18.99 6.83 -25.44
CA TRP A 210 20.34 6.54 -24.99
C TRP A 210 20.39 6.00 -23.57
N CYS A 211 21.51 5.39 -23.26
CA CYS A 211 21.82 4.83 -21.96
C CYS A 211 23.02 5.52 -21.37
N THR A 212 23.00 5.69 -20.05
CA THR A 212 24.12 6.14 -19.23
C THR A 212 24.11 5.33 -17.94
N GLU A 213 25.11 5.56 -17.08
CA GLU A 213 25.10 5.06 -15.70
C GLU A 213 23.89 5.56 -14.89
N TRP A 214 23.15 6.56 -15.38
CA TRP A 214 21.93 7.08 -14.80
C TRP A 214 20.81 7.13 -15.85
N SER A 215 19.98 6.10 -15.89
CA SER A 215 18.82 6.04 -16.81
C SER A 215 17.62 5.46 -16.10
N GLY A 216 16.43 5.97 -16.42
CA GLY A 216 15.18 5.53 -15.80
C GLY A 216 15.13 5.75 -14.29
N GLY A 217 15.88 6.74 -13.78
CA GLY A 217 15.99 7.04 -12.34
C GLY A 217 16.87 6.08 -11.54
N ILE A 218 17.57 5.13 -12.19
CA ILE A 218 18.41 4.13 -11.53
C ILE A 218 19.89 4.42 -11.83
N LYS A 219 20.72 4.53 -10.77
CA LYS A 219 22.18 4.64 -10.87
C LYS A 219 22.82 3.25 -10.90
N ARG A 220 23.78 3.04 -11.80
CA ARG A 220 24.40 1.74 -12.12
C ARG A 220 25.91 1.91 -12.34
N GLU A 221 26.65 0.81 -12.29
CA GLU A 221 28.10 0.75 -12.62
C GLU A 221 28.36 0.48 -14.11
N TRP A 222 27.31 0.49 -14.94
CA TRP A 222 27.40 0.21 -16.36
C TRP A 222 26.43 1.11 -17.14
N VAL A 223 26.83 1.42 -18.37
CA VAL A 223 26.05 2.26 -19.30
C VAL A 223 24.99 1.42 -20.03
N GLY A 224 25.45 0.38 -20.74
CA GLY A 224 24.59 -0.51 -21.51
C GLY A 224 24.09 0.09 -22.82
N VAL A 225 23.26 -0.66 -23.52
CA VAL A 225 22.78 -0.29 -24.86
C VAL A 225 21.24 -0.26 -24.91
N PRO A 226 20.62 0.66 -25.68
CA PRO A 226 19.18 0.69 -25.86
C PRO A 226 18.67 -0.56 -26.58
N ARG A 227 17.59 -1.17 -26.06
CA ARG A 227 16.87 -2.28 -26.69
C ARG A 227 15.37 -2.08 -26.60
N GLN A 228 14.66 -2.65 -27.57
CA GLN A 228 13.23 -2.90 -27.46
C GLN A 228 13.04 -4.11 -26.55
N TYR A 229 12.48 -3.89 -25.36
CA TYR A 229 12.22 -4.92 -24.37
C TYR A 229 10.73 -5.20 -24.27
N LEU A 230 10.33 -6.45 -24.52
CA LEU A 230 8.96 -6.94 -24.38
C LEU A 230 8.87 -7.82 -23.13
N LYS A 231 8.32 -7.24 -22.05
CA LYS A 231 8.01 -7.98 -20.84
C LYS A 231 6.88 -8.98 -21.08
N ALA A 232 6.98 -10.17 -20.51
CA ALA A 232 5.91 -11.18 -20.57
C ALA A 232 4.57 -10.61 -20.08
N GLY A 233 3.49 -10.87 -20.81
CA GLY A 233 2.15 -10.34 -20.51
C GLY A 233 1.90 -8.91 -20.99
N LYS A 234 2.90 -8.21 -21.55
CA LYS A 234 2.70 -6.94 -22.25
C LYS A 234 2.68 -7.15 -23.77
N THR A 235 1.96 -6.30 -24.48
CA THR A 235 1.81 -6.36 -25.95
C THR A 235 2.76 -5.43 -26.68
N THR A 236 3.17 -4.34 -26.04
CA THR A 236 4.05 -3.32 -26.62
C THR A 236 5.42 -3.34 -25.97
N PRO A 237 6.52 -3.39 -26.74
CA PRO A 237 7.85 -3.26 -26.19
C PRO A 237 8.12 -1.82 -25.74
N ARG A 238 8.93 -1.67 -24.69
CA ARG A 238 9.46 -0.38 -24.24
C ARG A 238 10.96 -0.29 -24.50
N CYS A 239 11.54 0.90 -24.40
CA CYS A 239 13.00 0.99 -24.35
C CYS A 239 13.52 0.51 -22.98
N ALA A 240 14.56 -0.31 -23.00
CA ALA A 240 15.34 -0.65 -21.82
C ALA A 240 16.84 -0.50 -22.11
N CYS A 241 17.58 -0.01 -21.12
CA CYS A 241 19.03 -0.06 -21.15
C CYS A 241 19.51 -1.42 -20.66
N VAL A 242 20.25 -2.13 -21.51
CA VAL A 242 20.62 -3.53 -21.27
C VAL A 242 22.12 -3.66 -21.11
N ASN A 243 22.54 -4.38 -20.07
CA ASN A 243 23.93 -4.75 -19.86
C ASN A 243 24.40 -5.69 -20.98
N GLU A 244 25.64 -5.55 -21.44
CA GLU A 244 26.21 -6.37 -22.52
C GLU A 244 26.11 -7.88 -22.25
N LYS A 245 26.10 -8.29 -20.98
CA LYS A 245 25.96 -9.70 -20.56
C LYS A 245 24.57 -10.29 -20.81
N LEU A 246 23.55 -9.46 -21.03
CA LEU A 246 22.14 -9.87 -21.14
C LEU A 246 21.56 -9.69 -22.56
N LEU A 247 22.38 -9.39 -23.57
CA LEU A 247 21.89 -9.02 -24.90
C LEU A 247 21.20 -10.14 -25.68
N ASN A 248 21.42 -11.40 -25.30
CA ASN A 248 20.98 -12.57 -26.07
C ASN A 248 19.69 -13.23 -25.55
N ILE A 249 18.83 -12.50 -24.83
CA ILE A 249 17.54 -13.02 -24.36
C ILE A 249 16.42 -12.76 -25.39
N PRO A 250 15.44 -13.68 -25.55
CA PRO A 250 14.40 -13.57 -26.58
C PRO A 250 13.48 -12.34 -26.48
N SER A 251 13.35 -11.77 -25.29
CA SER A 251 12.52 -10.60 -25.01
C SER A 251 13.14 -9.27 -25.47
N LEU A 252 14.37 -9.29 -25.98
CA LEU A 252 15.08 -8.11 -26.46
C LEU A 252 15.21 -8.10 -27.98
N LYS A 253 15.02 -6.91 -28.57
CA LYS A 253 15.29 -6.65 -29.98
C LYS A 253 16.13 -5.39 -30.14
N VAL A 254 17.03 -5.41 -31.12
CA VAL A 254 17.78 -4.23 -31.55
C VAL A 254 16.82 -3.30 -32.29
N TYR A 255 16.93 -1.99 -32.05
CA TYR A 255 16.16 -1.03 -32.83
C TYR A 255 16.63 -1.02 -34.29
N PRO A 256 15.71 -1.03 -35.28
CA PRO A 256 16.07 -0.90 -36.68
C PRO A 256 16.92 0.35 -36.92
N GLY A 257 18.01 0.21 -37.67
CA GLY A 257 18.92 1.31 -37.98
C GLY A 257 19.85 1.76 -36.85
N CYS A 258 19.81 1.12 -35.68
CA CYS A 258 20.79 1.38 -34.61
C CYS A 258 21.89 0.31 -34.60
N ASP A 259 23.14 0.74 -34.43
CA ASP A 259 24.26 -0.17 -34.18
C ASP A 259 23.98 -0.98 -32.90
N PRO A 260 24.05 -2.33 -32.95
CA PRO A 260 23.84 -3.18 -31.78
C PRO A 260 24.70 -2.81 -30.55
N LYS A 261 25.86 -2.21 -30.73
CA LYS A 261 26.77 -1.81 -29.63
C LYS A 261 26.65 -0.34 -29.24
N ALA A 262 25.84 0.46 -29.93
CA ALA A 262 25.70 1.87 -29.61
C ALA A 262 24.98 2.10 -28.28
N VAL A 263 25.54 3.01 -27.49
CA VAL A 263 24.93 3.50 -26.23
C VAL A 263 23.85 4.57 -26.50
N SER A 264 23.74 5.06 -27.74
CA SER A 264 22.78 6.08 -28.19
C SER A 264 22.30 5.76 -29.61
N CYS A 265 20.99 5.77 -29.81
CA CYS A 265 20.32 5.54 -31.10
C CYS A 265 19.47 6.77 -31.45
N SER A 266 19.57 7.24 -32.70
CA SER A 266 18.75 8.35 -33.22
C SER A 266 17.87 7.86 -34.38
N PHE A 267 16.61 8.27 -34.39
CA PHE A 267 15.58 7.90 -35.35
C PHE A 267 14.99 9.18 -35.93
N PRO A 268 15.36 9.58 -37.15
CA PRO A 268 14.82 10.77 -37.81
C PRO A 268 13.30 10.70 -37.94
N SER A 269 12.65 11.88 -37.94
CA SER A 269 11.19 12.04 -38.13
C SER A 269 10.72 11.60 -39.51
#